data_AF-A0A258D4P3-F1
#
_entry.id   AF-A0A258D4P3-F1
#
_cell.length_a   1.000
_cell.length_b   1.000
_cell.length_c   1.000
_cell.angle_alpha   90.00
_cell.angle_beta   90.00
_cell.angle_gamma   90.00
#
_symmetry.space_group_name_H-M   'P 1'
#
loop_
_entity.id
_entity.type
_entity.pdbx_description
1 polymer ?
#
loop_
_entity_poly.entity_id
_entity_poly.type
_entity_poly.pdbx_seq_one_letter_code
_entity_poly.pdbx_strand_id
1 'polypeptide(L)'
;PIPYPNIALAPTAIPTQFTTFLTCMPAHNLLTTKPMSLGDQPGVLLGVASGFVMGPVKHMMGSVTMFLGGPPATKMLNPTSQNGMSPNIVGLTLAPTQVTTICLS
;
A
#
# COMPACT_ATOMS: atom_id res chain seq x y z
N PRO A 1 -6.01 3.05 25.50
CA PRO A 1 -5.83 3.55 24.11
C PRO A 1 -6.69 2.71 23.15
N ILE A 2 -7.61 3.35 22.43
CA ILE A 2 -8.47 2.68 21.45
C ILE A 2 -7.65 2.53 20.16
N PRO A 3 -7.38 1.30 19.67
CA PRO A 3 -6.71 1.12 18.40
C PRO A 3 -7.65 1.55 17.26
N TYR A 4 -7.28 2.60 16.53
CA TYR A 4 -8.02 2.99 15.34
C TYR A 4 -7.50 2.20 14.14
N PRO A 5 -8.39 1.52 13.39
CA PRO A 5 -7.98 0.79 12.19
C PRO A 5 -7.58 1.79 11.11
N ASN A 6 -6.43 1.59 10.48
CA ASN A 6 -6.00 2.39 9.35
C ASN A 6 -5.93 1.54 8.07
N ILE A 7 -6.75 1.90 7.10
CA ILE A 7 -7.09 1.14 5.89
C ILE A 7 -6.81 2.01 4.67
N ALA A 8 -6.05 1.47 3.71
CA ALA A 8 -5.84 2.13 2.43
C ALA A 8 -6.32 1.25 1.28
N LEU A 9 -7.22 1.82 0.47
CA LEU A 9 -7.86 1.14 -0.65
C LEU A 9 -6.86 0.94 -1.79
N ALA A 10 -6.76 -0.30 -2.29
CA ALA A 10 -5.96 -0.64 -3.47
C ALA A 10 -6.44 0.05 -4.78
N PRO A 11 -7.75 0.20 -5.08
CA PRO A 11 -8.20 0.79 -6.34
C PRO A 11 -7.86 2.28 -6.51
N THR A 12 -7.51 2.98 -5.42
CA THR A 12 -7.11 4.40 -5.47
C THR A 12 -5.61 4.59 -5.66
N ALA A 13 -4.82 3.52 -5.84
CA ALA A 13 -3.36 3.66 -5.93
C ALA A 13 -2.94 4.35 -7.24
N ILE A 14 -2.04 5.31 -7.13
CA ILE A 14 -1.45 6.07 -8.24
C ILE A 14 0.02 6.35 -7.90
N PRO A 15 0.96 6.28 -8.85
CA PRO A 15 0.80 5.75 -10.20
C PRO A 15 0.75 4.22 -10.18
N THR A 16 -0.27 3.61 -10.78
CA THR A 16 -0.25 2.17 -11.13
C THR A 16 0.51 1.96 -12.43
N GLN A 17 0.96 0.73 -12.68
CA GLN A 17 1.64 0.47 -13.92
C GLN A 17 0.67 0.39 -15.10
N PHE A 18 0.82 1.32 -16.06
CA PHE A 18 -0.06 1.40 -17.24
C PHE A 18 0.42 0.55 -18.42
N THR A 19 1.63 -0.01 -18.38
CA THR A 19 2.20 -0.82 -19.47
C THR A 19 2.07 -2.32 -19.25
N THR A 20 1.93 -2.75 -17.99
CA THR A 20 1.82 -4.16 -17.62
C THR A 20 0.48 -4.37 -16.95
N PHE A 21 -0.38 -5.12 -17.62
CA PHE A 21 -1.65 -5.56 -17.07
C PHE A 21 -1.52 -7.03 -16.71
N LEU A 22 -1.97 -7.42 -15.52
CA LEU A 22 -2.26 -8.84 -15.27
C LEU A 22 -3.78 -8.99 -15.17
N THR A 23 -4.31 -9.93 -15.95
CA THR A 23 -5.76 -10.14 -16.14
C THR A 23 -6.54 -8.85 -16.40
N CYS A 24 -6.09 -8.04 -17.35
CA CYS A 24 -6.71 -6.77 -17.76
C CYS A 24 -6.77 -5.68 -16.66
N MET A 25 -6.07 -5.86 -15.53
CA MET A 25 -5.96 -4.88 -14.46
C MET A 25 -4.53 -4.33 -14.38
N PRO A 26 -4.36 -3.02 -14.13
CA PRO A 26 -3.02 -2.41 -13.95
C PRO A 26 -2.24 -3.13 -12.85
N ALA A 27 -0.99 -3.46 -13.13
CA ALA A 27 -0.17 -4.17 -12.16
C ALA A 27 0.39 -3.20 -11.09
N HIS A 28 0.61 -3.72 -9.88
CA HIS A 28 1.16 -2.95 -8.75
C HIS A 28 2.60 -3.38 -8.43
N ASN A 29 3.43 -2.37 -8.17
CA ASN A 29 4.85 -2.48 -7.84
C ASN A 29 5.22 -1.48 -6.74
N LEU A 30 6.48 -1.47 -6.30
CA LEU A 30 6.96 -0.60 -5.23
C LEU A 30 6.81 0.91 -5.48
N LEU A 31 6.63 1.34 -6.74
CA LEU A 31 6.36 2.75 -7.07
C LEU A 31 4.88 3.12 -6.86
N THR A 32 3.99 2.14 -6.71
CA THR A 32 2.57 2.41 -6.48
C THR A 32 2.35 2.94 -5.07
N THR A 33 1.73 4.11 -4.98
CA THR A 33 1.33 4.72 -3.71
C THR A 33 -0.17 4.85 -3.62
N LYS A 34 -0.75 4.50 -2.48
CA LYS A 34 -2.15 4.79 -2.19
C LYS A 34 -2.18 6.20 -1.59
N PRO A 35 -2.88 7.17 -2.21
CA PRO A 35 -2.76 8.59 -1.85
C PRO A 35 -3.34 8.91 -0.47
N MET A 36 -4.26 8.09 0.03
CA MET A 36 -4.98 8.35 1.26
C MET A 36 -5.19 7.06 2.07
N SER A 37 -5.02 7.20 3.38
CA SER A 37 -5.30 6.20 4.41
C SER A 37 -6.57 6.63 5.18
N LEU A 38 -7.42 5.67 5.57
CA LEU A 38 -8.75 5.91 6.16
C LEU A 38 -8.96 5.10 7.44
N GLY A 39 -9.70 5.64 8.42
CA GLY A 39 -10.11 4.96 9.65
C GLY A 39 -9.37 5.40 10.92
N ASP A 40 -8.26 6.14 10.79
CA ASP A 40 -7.52 6.75 11.91
C ASP A 40 -7.82 8.25 12.13
N GLN A 41 -8.82 8.80 11.43
CA GLN A 41 -9.29 10.19 11.59
C GLN A 41 -9.67 10.62 13.03
N PRO A 42 -10.35 9.80 13.86
CA PRO A 42 -10.72 10.19 15.23
C PRO A 42 -9.55 10.13 16.23
N GLY A 43 -8.33 9.84 15.79
CA GLY A 43 -7.12 9.99 16.60
C GLY A 43 -6.81 11.46 16.86
N VAL A 44 -7.22 11.98 18.02
CA VAL A 44 -7.13 13.39 18.47
C VAL A 44 -5.69 13.95 18.56
N LEU A 45 -4.66 13.19 18.20
CA LEU A 45 -3.27 13.60 18.20
C LEU A 45 -2.65 13.20 16.86
N LEU A 46 -2.69 14.12 15.89
CA LEU A 46 -1.92 14.10 14.64
C LEU A 46 -0.72 13.14 14.75
N GLY A 47 -0.68 12.11 13.91
CA GLY A 47 0.15 10.93 14.14
C GLY A 47 1.56 11.28 14.61
N VAL A 48 1.90 10.81 15.81
CA VAL A 48 3.05 11.27 16.63
C VAL A 48 4.40 11.14 15.92
N ALA A 49 4.52 10.25 14.92
CA ALA A 49 5.75 10.02 14.18
C ALA A 49 5.83 10.73 12.82
N SER A 50 4.69 11.08 12.20
CA SER A 50 4.65 11.63 10.83
C SER A 50 4.04 13.02 10.72
N GLY A 51 3.26 13.47 11.71
CA GLY A 51 2.50 14.72 11.67
C GLY A 51 1.34 14.73 10.67
N PHE A 52 1.14 13.65 9.90
CA PHE A 52 0.08 13.54 8.90
C PHE A 52 -0.99 12.52 9.34
N VAL A 53 -2.23 12.96 9.28
CA VAL A 53 -3.44 12.13 9.30
C VAL A 53 -3.92 12.05 7.86
N MET A 54 -4.36 10.87 7.39
CA MET A 54 -4.71 10.64 5.97
C MET A 54 -3.53 10.74 4.99
N GLY A 55 -2.33 10.35 5.41
CA GLY A 55 -1.14 10.38 4.56
C GLY A 55 -1.06 9.22 3.54
N PRO A 56 -0.13 9.29 2.58
CA PRO A 56 0.01 8.24 1.58
C PRO A 56 0.50 6.93 2.20
N VAL A 57 0.05 5.81 1.64
CA VAL A 57 0.48 4.46 2.00
C VAL A 57 1.30 3.87 0.86
N LYS A 58 2.51 3.41 1.17
CA LYS A 58 3.40 2.74 0.22
C LYS A 58 3.80 1.36 0.74
N HIS A 59 4.14 0.47 -0.17
CA HIS A 59 4.70 -0.83 0.19
C HIS A 59 6.17 -0.67 0.57
N MET A 60 6.59 -1.28 1.69
CA MET A 60 7.98 -1.25 2.15
C MET A 60 8.83 -2.33 1.48
N MET A 61 8.21 -3.45 1.09
CA MET A 61 8.89 -4.59 0.50
C MET A 61 8.13 -5.05 -0.75
N GLY A 62 8.88 -5.49 -1.76
CA GLY A 62 8.37 -6.09 -2.98
C GLY A 62 8.80 -7.56 -3.13
N SER A 63 8.37 -8.19 -4.22
CA SER A 63 8.84 -9.51 -4.64
C SER A 63 10.33 -9.49 -4.98
N VAL A 64 11.04 -10.58 -4.68
CA VAL A 64 12.47 -10.72 -5.02
C VAL A 64 12.63 -11.30 -6.43
N THR A 65 11.62 -12.02 -6.93
CA THR A 65 11.69 -12.74 -8.21
C THR A 65 10.90 -12.10 -9.32
N MET A 66 9.88 -11.30 -8.99
CA MET A 66 8.94 -10.73 -9.96
C MET A 66 9.07 -9.21 -9.98
N PHE A 67 9.48 -8.70 -11.14
CA PHE A 67 9.60 -7.27 -11.41
C PHE A 67 8.53 -6.87 -12.41
N LEU A 68 7.76 -5.84 -12.07
CA LEU A 68 6.72 -5.31 -12.93
C LEU A 68 7.17 -3.93 -13.37
N GLY A 69 7.66 -3.84 -14.62
CA GLY A 69 8.07 -2.58 -15.28
C GLY A 69 9.36 -1.98 -14.78
N GLY A 70 10.25 -2.82 -14.25
CA GLY A 70 11.50 -2.41 -13.62
C GLY A 70 11.51 -2.65 -12.11
N PRO A 71 10.62 -2.03 -11.31
CA PRO A 71 10.62 -2.22 -9.87
C PRO A 71 9.97 -3.54 -9.42
N PRO A 72 10.31 -4.03 -8.22
CA PRO A 72 9.69 -5.19 -7.60
C PRO A 72 8.16 -5.12 -7.53
N ALA A 73 7.50 -6.23 -7.86
CA ALA A 73 6.06 -6.39 -7.72
C ALA A 73 5.61 -6.32 -6.26
N THR A 74 4.45 -5.75 -5.97
CA THR A 74 3.87 -5.78 -4.62
C THR A 74 2.98 -7.00 -4.46
N LYS A 75 3.08 -7.69 -3.31
CA LYS A 75 2.35 -8.92 -3.04
C LYS A 75 1.37 -8.75 -1.90
N MET A 76 0.42 -9.67 -1.81
CA MET A 76 -0.40 -9.85 -0.62
C MET A 76 0.52 -10.20 0.57
N LEU A 77 0.19 -9.71 1.77
CA LEU A 77 0.98 -9.79 3.00
C LEU A 77 2.28 -8.97 3.00
N ASN A 78 2.57 -8.16 1.97
CA ASN A 78 3.71 -7.26 2.05
C ASN A 78 3.47 -6.15 3.09
N PRO A 79 4.50 -5.78 3.87
CA PRO A 79 4.42 -4.69 4.83
C PRO A 79 4.20 -3.35 4.12
N THR A 80 3.31 -2.53 4.67
CA THR A 80 3.00 -1.19 4.18
C THR A 80 3.33 -0.14 5.22
N SER A 81 3.92 0.98 4.81
CA SER A 81 4.08 2.15 5.68
C SER A 81 2.84 3.01 5.56
N GLN A 82 2.06 3.13 6.64
CA GLN A 82 0.87 3.96 6.64
C GLN A 82 1.18 5.36 7.19
N ASN A 83 0.61 6.39 6.58
CA ASN A 83 0.74 7.80 6.95
C ASN A 83 2.10 8.45 6.62
N GLY A 84 2.67 8.15 5.45
CA GLY A 84 3.82 8.86 4.90
C GLY A 84 5.16 8.10 4.94
N MET A 85 6.25 8.83 4.69
CA MET A 85 7.63 8.29 4.66
C MET A 85 8.16 7.94 6.05
N SER A 86 7.71 8.64 7.09
CA SER A 86 7.82 8.24 8.50
C SER A 86 6.50 7.55 8.87
N PRO A 87 6.43 6.21 8.92
CA PRO A 87 5.17 5.53 9.15
C PRO A 87 4.73 5.73 10.61
N ASN A 88 3.48 6.14 10.81
CA ASN A 88 2.89 6.10 12.15
C ASN A 88 2.64 4.65 12.59
N ILE A 89 2.39 3.77 11.62
CA ILE A 89 2.22 2.34 11.85
C ILE A 89 2.64 1.55 10.61
N VAL A 90 3.19 0.36 10.84
CA VAL A 90 3.41 -0.63 9.78
C VAL A 90 2.14 -1.49 9.68
N GLY A 91 1.54 -1.50 8.51
CA GLY A 91 0.38 -2.33 8.17
C GLY A 91 0.73 -3.49 7.25
N LEU A 92 -0.29 -4.25 6.85
CA LEU A 92 -0.17 -5.34 5.89
C LEU A 92 -1.21 -5.18 4.77
N THR A 93 -0.83 -5.54 3.55
CA THR A 93 -1.77 -5.64 2.43
C THR A 93 -2.53 -6.96 2.51
N LEU A 94 -3.75 -6.94 3.05
CA LEU A 94 -4.58 -8.14 3.21
C LEU A 94 -5.42 -8.47 1.98
N ALA A 95 -5.77 -7.47 1.16
CA ALA A 95 -6.51 -7.67 -0.07
C ALA A 95 -5.53 -7.88 -1.24
N PRO A 96 -5.68 -8.95 -2.04
CA PRO A 96 -4.86 -9.11 -3.23
C PRO A 96 -5.22 -8.02 -4.25
N THR A 97 -4.22 -7.56 -4.99
CA THR A 97 -4.42 -6.58 -6.07
C THR A 97 -5.13 -7.19 -7.27
N GLN A 98 -5.14 -8.52 -7.38
CA GLN A 98 -5.83 -9.31 -8.40
C GLN A 98 -6.58 -10.48 -7.78
N VAL A 99 -7.79 -10.73 -8.28
CA VAL A 99 -8.66 -11.79 -7.76
C VAL A 99 -8.27 -13.17 -8.32
N THR A 100 -7.59 -13.20 -9.45
CA THR A 100 -7.29 -14.39 -10.26
C THR A 100 -5.88 -14.94 -10.05
N THR A 101 -4.91 -14.06 -9.83
CA THR A 101 -3.48 -14.41 -9.73
C THR A 101 -2.84 -13.81 -8.49
N ILE A 102 -2.10 -14.62 -7.74
CA ILE A 102 -1.36 -14.20 -6.55
C ILE A 102 0.14 -14.39 -6.81
N CYS A 103 0.90 -13.33 -6.57
CA CYS A 103 2.36 -13.37 -6.59
C CYS A 103 2.84 -13.90 -5.23
N LEU A 104 3.55 -15.03 -5.22
CA LEU A 104 3.98 -15.72 -3.99
C LEU A 104 5.42 -15.37 -3.60
N SER A 105 6.37 -15.42 -4.54
CA SER A 105 7.79 -15.12 -4.33
C SER A 105 8.16 -13.74 -4.82
#